data_AF-A0A1B3E6N7-F1
#
_entry.id   AF-A0A1B3E6N7-F1
#
_cell.length_a   1.000
_cell.length_b   1.000
_cell.length_c   1.000
_cell.angle_alpha   90.00
_cell.angle_beta   90.00
_cell.angle_gamma   90.00
#
_symmetry.space_group_name_H-M   'P 1'
#
loop_
_entity.id
_entity.type
_entity.pdbx_description
1 polymer ?
#
loop_
_entity_poly.entity_id
_entity_poly.type
_entity_poly.pdbx_seq_one_letter_code
_entity_poly.pdbx_strand_id
1 'polypeptide(L)'
;MAVPSSITLYSLRRFFDDGNTGKTIYTAQTRATGGRDGRGTSADGELNVRLSPPGSGWPGSNPEQLLGVGWSACFIGALRRAGQNFAIRLPEDAAVAAEVSLGTTDGGAGFALSARLIVELPGLAAEEKARLVASAAAESSRRVAGTASPEAP
;
A
#
# COMPACT_ATOMS: atom_id res chain seq x y z
N MET A 1 18.22 -4.79 -38.38
CA MET A 1 16.95 -5.11 -37.70
C MET A 1 17.06 -4.56 -36.28
N ALA A 2 16.26 -3.58 -35.89
CA ALA A 2 16.39 -2.92 -34.58
C ALA A 2 15.81 -3.82 -33.48
N VAL A 3 16.59 -4.10 -32.43
CA VAL A 3 16.11 -4.83 -31.26
C VAL A 3 15.17 -3.90 -30.47
N PRO A 4 13.93 -4.31 -30.17
CA PRO A 4 13.01 -3.46 -29.42
C PRO A 4 13.58 -3.18 -28.02
N SER A 5 13.56 -1.91 -27.61
CA SER A 5 14.11 -1.42 -26.33
C SER A 5 13.30 -1.83 -25.09
N SER A 6 12.22 -2.58 -25.25
CA SER A 6 11.35 -3.05 -24.17
C SER A 6 10.81 -4.45 -24.48
N ILE A 7 10.91 -5.35 -23.50
CA ILE A 7 10.26 -6.66 -23.52
C ILE A 7 9.10 -6.62 -22.52
N THR A 8 7.86 -6.81 -22.99
CA THR A 8 6.70 -7.00 -22.11
C THR A 8 6.77 -8.42 -21.57
N LEU A 9 7.25 -8.59 -20.33
CA LEU A 9 7.48 -9.91 -19.76
C LEU A 9 6.18 -10.68 -19.52
N TYR A 10 5.09 -10.02 -19.11
CA TYR A 10 3.77 -10.64 -18.93
C TYR A 10 2.64 -9.60 -19.02
N SER A 11 1.55 -9.90 -19.73
CA SER A 11 0.27 -9.18 -19.62
C SER A 11 -0.65 -9.98 -18.69
N LEU A 12 -0.63 -9.68 -17.40
CA LEU A 12 -1.64 -10.17 -16.44
C LEU A 12 -2.97 -9.43 -16.68
N ARG A 13 -3.57 -9.58 -17.86
CA ARG A 13 -4.92 -9.08 -18.17
C ARG A 13 -6.04 -9.95 -17.58
N ARG A 14 -5.72 -10.98 -16.79
CA ARG A 14 -6.69 -11.96 -16.26
C ARG A 14 -6.84 -11.94 -14.75
N PHE A 15 -7.08 -10.77 -14.15
CA PHE A 15 -7.70 -10.76 -12.81
C PHE A 15 -9.20 -10.43 -12.84
N PHE A 16 -9.73 -9.91 -13.96
CA PHE A 16 -11.11 -9.39 -14.02
C PHE A 16 -11.96 -9.90 -15.21
N ASP A 17 -11.43 -10.76 -16.08
CA ASP A 17 -12.13 -11.20 -17.31
C ASP A 17 -12.64 -12.66 -17.25
N ASP A 18 -12.38 -13.38 -16.15
CA ASP A 18 -12.72 -14.81 -16.00
C ASP A 18 -14.06 -15.04 -15.26
N GLY A 19 -14.98 -14.06 -15.30
CA GLY A 19 -16.37 -14.24 -14.88
C GLY A 19 -16.65 -14.35 -13.36
N ASN A 20 -15.64 -14.21 -12.49
CA ASN A 20 -15.81 -14.32 -11.03
C ASN A 20 -15.17 -13.19 -10.19
N THR A 21 -14.80 -12.06 -10.80
CA THR A 21 -14.16 -10.94 -10.09
C THR A 21 -14.54 -9.60 -10.74
N GLY A 22 -14.76 -8.56 -9.91
CA GLY A 22 -15.51 -7.35 -10.25
C GLY A 22 -14.93 -6.43 -11.35
N LYS A 23 -15.67 -5.35 -11.67
CA LYS A 23 -15.31 -4.37 -12.72
C LYS A 23 -14.03 -3.60 -12.37
N THR A 24 -13.10 -3.50 -13.32
CA THR A 24 -11.96 -2.57 -13.22
C THR A 24 -12.45 -1.13 -13.24
N ILE A 25 -12.14 -0.36 -12.19
CA ILE A 25 -12.56 1.05 -12.06
C ILE A 25 -11.42 2.05 -12.29
N TYR A 26 -10.17 1.63 -12.14
CA TYR A 26 -9.00 2.49 -12.32
C TYR A 26 -7.73 1.66 -12.56
N THR A 27 -6.76 2.20 -13.31
CA THR A 27 -5.44 1.60 -13.50
C THR A 27 -4.39 2.71 -13.49
N ALA A 28 -3.51 2.69 -12.49
CA ALA A 28 -2.34 3.58 -12.44
C ALA A 28 -1.23 3.04 -13.35
N GLN A 29 -0.60 3.93 -14.13
CA GLN A 29 0.60 3.60 -14.89
C GLN A 29 1.80 4.30 -14.26
N THR A 30 2.81 3.54 -13.83
CA THR A 30 4.03 4.07 -13.21
C THR A 30 5.28 3.50 -13.86
N ARG A 31 6.40 4.22 -13.73
CA ARG A 31 7.71 3.83 -14.24
C ARG A 31 8.78 4.23 -13.24
N ALA A 32 9.75 3.34 -13.02
CA ALA A 32 10.97 3.64 -12.28
C ALA A 32 12.22 3.47 -13.15
N THR A 33 13.22 4.30 -12.95
CA THR A 33 14.53 4.24 -13.63
C THR A 33 15.65 4.45 -12.62
N GLY A 34 16.84 3.87 -12.84
CA GLY A 34 18.00 4.05 -11.96
C GLY A 34 18.01 3.19 -10.69
N GLY A 35 17.04 2.29 -10.52
CA GLY A 35 16.98 1.41 -9.35
C GLY A 35 16.70 2.17 -8.04
N ARG A 36 17.40 1.82 -6.96
CA ARG A 36 17.20 2.42 -5.62
C ARG A 36 17.75 3.84 -5.48
N ASP A 37 18.59 4.30 -6.41
CA ASP A 37 19.06 5.69 -6.50
C ASP A 37 18.61 6.30 -7.84
N GLY A 38 17.30 6.49 -7.94
CA GLY A 38 16.62 6.65 -9.21
C GLY A 38 15.48 7.65 -9.15
N ARG A 39 14.51 7.47 -10.03
CA ARG A 39 13.28 8.26 -10.06
C ARG A 39 12.08 7.37 -10.38
N GLY A 40 10.98 7.60 -9.68
CA GLY A 40 9.67 7.00 -9.95
C GLY A 40 8.69 8.06 -10.44
N THR A 41 7.98 7.77 -11.54
CA THR A 41 6.98 8.67 -12.14
C THR A 41 5.67 7.95 -12.45
N SER A 42 4.53 8.63 -12.36
CA SER A 42 3.28 8.19 -12.97
C SER A 42 3.08 8.81 -14.37
N ALA A 43 2.27 8.17 -15.21
CA ALA A 43 1.99 8.63 -16.57
C ALA A 43 1.19 9.95 -16.61
N ASP A 44 0.40 10.22 -15.58
CA ASP A 44 -0.32 11.48 -15.38
C ASP A 44 0.55 12.59 -14.74
N GLY A 45 1.75 12.26 -14.27
CA GLY A 45 2.70 13.20 -13.67
C GLY A 45 2.46 13.55 -12.20
N GLU A 46 1.37 13.06 -11.60
CA GLU A 46 1.00 13.35 -10.20
C GLU A 46 1.96 12.72 -9.18
N LEU A 47 2.60 11.59 -9.54
CA LEU A 47 3.70 11.01 -8.80
C LEU A 47 5.01 11.31 -9.52
N ASN A 48 5.93 12.02 -8.87
CA ASN A 48 7.24 12.32 -9.43
C ASN A 48 8.31 12.42 -8.33
N VAL A 49 8.88 11.28 -7.93
CA VAL A 49 9.71 11.15 -6.73
C VAL A 49 11.13 10.75 -7.05
N ARG A 50 12.11 11.43 -6.45
CA ARG A 50 13.49 10.94 -6.40
C ARG A 50 13.56 9.78 -5.41
N LEU A 51 14.28 8.73 -5.78
CA LEU A 51 14.53 7.56 -4.94
C LEU A 51 15.98 7.59 -4.46
N SER A 52 16.21 7.24 -3.20
CA SER A 52 17.54 7.07 -2.63
C SER A 52 17.56 5.89 -1.67
N PRO A 53 18.69 5.16 -1.54
CA PRO A 53 18.80 4.07 -0.59
C PRO A 53 18.58 4.57 0.85
N PRO A 54 17.83 3.83 1.70
CA PRO A 54 17.71 4.15 3.11
C PRO A 54 19.09 4.26 3.77
N GLY A 55 19.27 5.26 4.66
CA GLY A 55 20.54 5.48 5.35
C GLY A 55 21.66 6.12 4.52
N SER A 56 21.43 6.40 3.23
CA SER A 56 22.45 7.06 2.40
C SER A 56 22.75 8.51 2.82
N GLY A 57 21.79 9.20 3.43
CA GLY A 57 21.86 10.65 3.70
C GLY A 57 21.55 11.52 2.48
N TRP A 58 21.18 10.91 1.35
CA TRP A 58 20.85 11.62 0.11
C TRP A 58 19.37 11.99 0.10
N PRO A 59 18.99 13.14 -0.49
CA PRO A 59 17.59 13.54 -0.57
C PRO A 59 16.85 12.62 -1.55
N GLY A 60 15.77 12.00 -1.08
CA GLY A 60 14.94 11.08 -1.87
C GLY A 60 14.09 10.21 -0.96
N SER A 61 12.98 9.72 -1.49
CA SER A 61 12.18 8.69 -0.82
C SER A 61 12.74 7.30 -1.13
N ASN A 62 12.07 6.25 -0.70
CA ASN A 62 12.43 4.87 -0.97
C ASN A 62 11.15 4.01 -1.16
N PRO A 63 11.27 2.81 -1.75
CA PRO A 63 10.12 1.95 -1.99
C PRO A 63 9.29 1.65 -0.73
N GLU A 64 9.95 1.52 0.42
CA GLU A 64 9.30 1.18 1.69
C GLU A 64 8.43 2.34 2.20
N GLN A 65 8.89 3.59 2.10
CA GLN A 65 8.09 4.79 2.41
C GLN A 65 6.90 4.94 1.47
N LEU A 66 7.09 4.72 0.17
CA LEU A 66 6.01 4.81 -0.82
C LEU A 66 4.94 3.75 -0.56
N LEU A 67 5.35 2.53 -0.17
CA LEU A 67 4.43 1.48 0.27
C LEU A 67 3.67 1.91 1.52
N GLY A 68 4.36 2.47 2.53
CA GLY A 68 3.74 2.94 3.76
C GLY A 68 2.66 3.99 3.52
N VAL A 69 2.97 5.03 2.75
CA VAL A 69 2.00 6.09 2.40
C VAL A 69 0.82 5.51 1.62
N GLY A 70 1.06 4.65 0.64
CA GLY A 70 0.01 4.01 -0.15
C GLY A 70 -0.91 3.12 0.69
N TRP A 71 -0.34 2.33 1.61
CA TRP A 71 -1.11 1.46 2.49
C TRP A 71 -1.94 2.26 3.48
N SER A 72 -1.35 3.27 4.13
CA SER A 72 -2.06 4.19 5.01
C SER A 72 -3.27 4.84 4.33
N ALA A 73 -3.08 5.42 3.13
CA ALA A 73 -4.15 6.06 2.39
C ALA A 73 -5.26 5.06 2.00
N CYS A 74 -4.88 3.85 1.57
CA CYS A 74 -5.83 2.78 1.26
C CYS A 74 -6.65 2.37 2.50
N PHE A 75 -5.99 2.22 3.65
CA PHE A 75 -6.64 1.83 4.90
C PHE A 75 -7.61 2.90 5.41
N ILE A 76 -7.28 4.19 5.26
CA ILE A 76 -8.22 5.29 5.54
C ILE A 76 -9.46 5.18 4.63
N GLY A 77 -9.28 4.84 3.36
CA GLY A 77 -10.40 4.58 2.44
C GLY A 77 -11.30 3.43 2.92
N ALA A 78 -10.71 2.33 3.39
CA ALA A 78 -11.43 1.20 3.94
C ALA A 78 -12.16 1.55 5.26
N LEU A 79 -11.54 2.34 6.14
CA LEU A 79 -12.17 2.86 7.36
C LEU A 79 -13.39 3.73 7.04
N ARG A 80 -13.31 4.59 6.02
CA ARG A 80 -14.46 5.40 5.56
C ARG A 80 -15.62 4.52 5.08
N ARG A 81 -15.33 3.47 4.31
CA ARG A 81 -16.35 2.50 3.87
C ARG A 81 -16.96 1.75 5.06
N ALA A 82 -16.14 1.29 6.00
CA ALA A 82 -16.61 0.64 7.22
C ALA A 82 -17.51 1.56 8.06
N GLY A 83 -17.16 2.84 8.18
CA GLY A 83 -17.97 3.86 8.85
C GLY A 83 -19.36 4.01 8.25
N GLN A 84 -19.46 4.00 6.91
CA GLN A 84 -20.75 4.01 6.21
C GLN A 84 -21.59 2.78 6.56
N ASN A 85 -20.98 1.59 6.61
CA ASN A 85 -21.68 0.33 6.89
C ASN A 85 -22.20 0.24 8.34
N PHE A 86 -21.49 0.86 9.29
CA PHE A 86 -21.85 0.82 10.71
C PHE A 86 -22.54 2.10 11.21
N ALA A 87 -22.79 3.07 10.31
CA ALA A 87 -23.27 4.40 10.65
C ALA A 87 -22.40 5.13 11.70
N ILE A 88 -21.08 4.89 11.67
CA ILE A 88 -20.09 5.57 12.51
C ILE A 88 -19.40 6.62 11.66
N ARG A 89 -19.45 7.89 12.09
CA ARG A 89 -18.74 8.98 11.41
C ARG A 89 -17.25 8.88 11.71
N LEU A 90 -16.42 8.77 10.67
CA LEU A 90 -14.97 8.84 10.82
C LEU A 90 -14.57 10.28 11.21
N PRO A 91 -13.71 10.47 12.22
CA PRO A 91 -13.15 11.77 12.56
C PRO A 91 -12.43 12.41 11.36
N GLU A 92 -12.46 13.74 11.26
CA GLU A 92 -11.81 14.46 10.15
C GLU A 92 -10.28 14.39 10.23
N ASP A 93 -9.77 14.30 11.46
CA ASP A 93 -8.36 14.11 11.84
C ASP A 93 -7.99 12.63 12.03
N ALA A 94 -8.80 11.70 11.52
CA ALA A 94 -8.43 10.28 11.50
C ALA A 94 -7.15 10.06 10.68
N ALA A 95 -6.19 9.34 11.24
CA ALA A 95 -4.88 9.09 10.64
C ALA A 95 -4.50 7.61 10.68
N VAL A 96 -3.68 7.19 9.72
CA VAL A 96 -3.05 5.87 9.71
C VAL A 96 -1.57 6.06 9.43
N ALA A 97 -0.72 5.65 10.36
CA ALA A 97 0.72 5.54 10.14
C ALA A 97 1.08 4.11 9.77
N ALA A 98 2.00 3.94 8.83
CA ALA A 98 2.52 2.64 8.43
C ALA A 98 4.03 2.60 8.70
N GLU A 99 4.44 1.66 9.53
CA GLU A 99 5.86 1.31 9.71
C GLU A 99 6.16 0.14 8.76
N VAL A 100 6.97 0.39 7.73
CA VAL A 100 7.35 -0.63 6.74
C VAL A 100 8.83 -0.97 6.94
N SER A 101 9.09 -2.23 7.30
CA SER A 101 10.44 -2.74 7.51
C SER A 101 10.88 -3.60 6.34
N LEU A 102 12.13 -3.43 5.90
CA LEU A 102 12.81 -4.29 4.95
C LEU A 102 13.81 -5.17 5.69
N GLY A 103 13.62 -6.49 5.64
CA GLY A 103 14.52 -7.48 6.20
C GLY A 103 15.02 -8.46 5.15
N THR A 104 15.87 -9.39 5.57
CA THR A 104 16.29 -10.54 4.76
C THR A 104 15.48 -11.78 5.14
N THR A 105 15.25 -12.67 4.18
CA THR A 105 14.66 -13.99 4.47
C THR A 105 15.68 -14.89 5.18
N ASP A 106 15.20 -15.96 5.82
CA ASP A 106 16.06 -17.00 6.38
C ASP A 106 17.06 -17.51 5.33
N GLY A 107 18.32 -17.63 5.72
CA GLY A 107 19.42 -17.99 4.82
C GLY A 107 19.96 -16.86 3.93
N GLY A 108 19.45 -15.63 4.04
CA GLY A 108 20.01 -14.44 3.39
C GLY A 108 19.84 -14.35 1.87
N ALA A 109 19.11 -15.30 1.26
CA ALA A 109 18.96 -15.40 -0.19
C ALA A 109 17.92 -14.42 -0.79
N GLY A 110 17.14 -13.73 0.04
CA GLY A 110 16.06 -12.84 -0.42
C GLY A 110 15.75 -11.72 0.57
N PHE A 111 14.83 -10.85 0.13
CA PHE A 111 14.30 -9.74 0.93
C PHE A 111 12.85 -10.01 1.31
N ALA A 112 12.46 -9.57 2.50
CA ALA A 112 11.10 -9.63 2.99
C ALA A 112 10.66 -8.27 3.53
N LEU A 113 9.37 -7.97 3.42
CA LEU A 113 8.75 -6.79 4.00
C LEU A 113 7.86 -7.20 5.17
N SER A 114 7.92 -6.44 6.26
CA SER A 114 6.88 -6.45 7.30
C SER A 114 6.28 -5.07 7.43
N ALA A 115 5.01 -4.99 7.83
CA ALA A 115 4.31 -3.74 7.99
C ALA A 115 3.48 -3.74 9.27
N ARG A 116 3.51 -2.62 10.00
CA ARG A 116 2.62 -2.34 11.13
C ARG A 116 1.80 -1.11 10.81
N LEU A 117 0.49 -1.19 10.97
CA LEU A 117 -0.42 -0.05 10.83
C LEU A 117 -0.85 0.44 12.21
N ILE A 118 -0.70 1.74 12.45
CA ILE A 118 -1.12 2.43 13.66
C ILE A 118 -2.30 3.32 13.27
N VAL A 119 -3.46 3.06 13.85
CA VAL A 119 -4.73 3.70 13.46
C VAL A 119 -5.19 4.65 14.55
N GLU A 120 -5.33 5.92 14.20
CA GLU A 120 -5.73 6.99 15.10
C GLU A 120 -7.16 7.44 14.77
N LEU A 121 -8.07 7.27 15.73
CA LEU A 121 -9.49 7.60 15.62
C LEU A 121 -9.91 8.39 16.86
N PRO A 122 -9.56 9.69 16.94
CA PRO A 122 -9.89 10.51 18.10
C PRO A 122 -11.41 10.65 18.27
N GLY A 123 -11.86 10.74 19.53
CA GLY A 123 -13.28 10.90 19.86
C GLY A 123 -14.18 9.67 19.72
N LEU A 124 -13.74 8.59 19.06
CA LEU A 124 -14.51 7.34 19.00
C LEU A 124 -14.32 6.46 20.24
N ALA A 125 -15.36 5.71 20.62
CA ALA A 125 -15.28 4.72 21.68
C ALA A 125 -14.42 3.52 21.27
N ALA A 126 -13.82 2.82 22.23
CA ALA A 126 -12.92 1.69 21.95
C ALA A 126 -13.59 0.59 21.09
N GLU A 127 -14.86 0.29 21.35
CA GLU A 127 -15.63 -0.69 20.60
C GLU A 127 -15.86 -0.26 19.13
N GLU A 128 -16.16 1.01 18.90
CA GLU A 128 -16.32 1.58 17.56
C GLU A 128 -15.00 1.51 16.78
N LYS A 129 -13.88 1.86 17.42
CA LYS A 129 -12.54 1.74 16.83
C LYS A 129 -12.25 0.30 16.42
N ALA A 130 -12.45 -0.65 17.33
CA ALA A 130 -12.20 -2.07 17.06
C ALA A 130 -13.06 -2.58 15.90
N ARG A 131 -14.35 -2.22 15.86
CA ARG A 131 -15.28 -2.62 14.80
C ARG A 131 -14.87 -2.06 13.42
N LEU A 132 -14.50 -0.78 13.37
CA LEU A 132 -14.03 -0.12 12.14
C LEU A 132 -12.73 -0.76 11.63
N VAL A 133 -11.74 -0.92 12.52
CA VAL A 133 -10.43 -1.49 12.17
C VAL A 133 -10.56 -2.92 11.69
N ALA A 134 -11.35 -3.77 12.36
CA ALA A 134 -11.58 -5.15 11.95
C ALA A 134 -12.21 -5.24 10.54
N SER A 135 -13.22 -4.40 10.26
CA SER A 135 -13.85 -4.35 8.94
C SER A 135 -12.88 -3.83 7.87
N ALA A 136 -12.11 -2.77 8.16
CA ALA A 136 -11.14 -2.22 7.22
C ALA A 136 -10.00 -3.20 6.92
N ALA A 137 -9.53 -3.93 7.93
CA ALA A 137 -8.53 -4.99 7.78
C ALA A 137 -9.06 -6.15 6.92
N ALA A 138 -10.30 -6.59 7.10
CA ALA A 138 -10.91 -7.64 6.29
C ALA A 138 -11.08 -7.26 4.80
N GLU A 139 -11.23 -5.97 4.50
CA GLU A 139 -11.24 -5.45 3.11
C GLU A 139 -9.82 -5.32 2.54
N SER A 140 -8.87 -4.85 3.36
CA SER A 140 -7.50 -4.54 2.93
C SER A 140 -6.61 -5.78 2.81
N SER A 141 -6.74 -6.76 3.72
CA SER A 141 -5.98 -8.02 3.75
C SER A 141 -6.29 -8.96 2.57
N ARG A 142 -7.47 -8.83 1.96
CA ARG A 142 -7.80 -9.59 0.73
C ARG A 142 -7.02 -9.11 -0.49
N ARG A 143 -6.25 -8.02 -0.38
CA ARG A 143 -5.61 -7.33 -1.52
C ARG A 143 -4.08 -7.24 -1.44
N VAL A 144 -3.49 -7.49 -0.27
CA VAL A 144 -2.04 -7.57 -0.06
C VAL A 144 -1.77 -8.83 0.75
N ALA A 145 -1.16 -9.85 0.15
CA ALA A 145 -0.94 -11.14 0.81
C ALA A 145 -0.06 -10.98 2.06
N GLY A 146 -0.65 -11.19 3.24
CA GLY A 146 0.01 -11.19 4.53
C GLY A 146 -1.04 -11.09 5.64
N THR A 147 -1.15 -12.12 6.47
CA THR A 147 -2.12 -12.20 7.57
C THR A 147 -1.93 -11.02 8.53
N ALA A 148 -2.88 -10.10 8.55
CA ALA A 148 -2.98 -9.10 9.61
C ALA A 148 -3.44 -9.82 10.89
N SER A 149 -2.50 -10.08 11.80
CA SER A 149 -2.85 -10.48 13.16
C SER A 149 -2.98 -9.22 14.01
N PRO A 150 -4.09 -9.02 14.74
CA PRO A 150 -4.15 -7.96 15.73
C PRO A 150 -3.14 -8.26 16.84
N GLU A 151 -2.17 -7.37 17.05
CA GLU A 151 -1.39 -7.39 18.30
C GLU A 151 -2.26 -6.82 19.42
N ALA A 152 -2.29 -7.51 20.56
CA ALA A 152 -2.94 -7.06 21.78
C ALA A 152 -2.27 -5.78 22.31
N PRO A 153 -3.00 -4.93 23.06
CA PRO A 153 -2.48 -3.66 23.60
C PRO A 153 -1.26 -3.84 24.52
#